data_AF-A0A8X7YAH0-F1
#
_entry.id   AF-A0A8X7YAH0-F1
#
_cell.length_a   1.000
_cell.length_b   1.000
_cell.length_c   1.000
_cell.angle_alpha   90.00
_cell.angle_beta   90.00
_cell.angle_gamma   90.00
#
_symmetry.space_group_name_H-M   'P 1'
#
loop_
_entity.id
_entity.type
_entity.pdbx_description
1 polymer ?
#
loop_
_entity_poly.entity_id
_entity_poly.type
_entity_poly.pdbx_seq_one_letter_code
_entity_poly.pdbx_strand_id
1 'polypeptide(L)'
;MQQQQQVVADLSSSHQASPYASSSNPPSSSSHSLKISRRSNSNQIVPSRFYSIKLLKRGCSQAPEAATVIRETELFKTIRLLEKWQKLLNSSGNMVLLLVLLMLVFDVSYTQAFPENGNKIKSRTYLSPEFMLGPGSVESKTYDDIDFPRGHIALKSFNAEVVDQAGNPVPLYDTYIHHWLVGKYYEKRPSDRNFSRNSGLCQDQILGQYFGLGSETRKTATHIPDPFGIQIGNRAEIPEGYQEKWYLGVHAIETRGAEDRLGCIECWCDLYNVTNDEYGNPIRPDYKGGLFCCYGQTQCKVRQGFQGGKRRLHLRYTVKWIEWDSSTIPVEIYVLDATDTGKRLLGSTGISPENGCQVEYEVESCTSTDAAGNGCIDIKRNSVTMPTGGYVIYAVAHQHAGGIGSTLYGQDGNVICASTPIYGNGNEAGNEDGYIVGMSTCYPEPGSVKIADGENLTLESNYDSTNKHTGVMGFFYIYIAEQAPNVTLSQAPVQMHESIKVTANAWSIVVFIGLAVTIAVAVHFWPKKRREGGYKPVPK
;
A
#
# COMPACT_ATOMS: atom_id res chain seq x y z
N MET A 1 -15.24 59.98 -31.88
CA MET A 1 -14.11 59.86 -32.84
C MET A 1 -12.85 59.58 -32.04
N GLN A 2 -12.20 58.47 -32.39
CA GLN A 2 -10.84 58.01 -32.05
C GLN A 2 -10.45 57.61 -30.61
N GLN A 3 -9.95 56.37 -30.60
CA GLN A 3 -9.32 55.56 -29.56
C GLN A 3 -7.79 55.66 -29.68
N GLN A 4 -7.10 55.13 -28.65
CA GLN A 4 -5.69 54.68 -28.60
C GLN A 4 -4.62 55.79 -28.53
N GLN A 5 -3.49 55.65 -27.84
CA GLN A 5 -2.77 54.51 -27.27
C GLN A 5 -1.71 55.08 -26.30
N GLN A 6 -1.44 54.43 -25.16
CA GLN A 6 -0.12 54.58 -24.53
C GLN A 6 0.35 53.23 -23.99
N VAL A 7 1.52 52.86 -24.51
CA VAL A 7 2.27 51.62 -24.32
C VAL A 7 3.02 51.71 -23.00
N VAL A 8 2.94 50.68 -22.16
CA VAL A 8 3.92 50.42 -21.10
C VAL A 8 4.37 48.97 -21.23
N ALA A 9 5.68 48.81 -21.33
CA ALA A 9 6.40 47.58 -21.63
C ALA A 9 6.57 46.70 -20.39
N ASP A 10 6.41 45.39 -20.60
CA ASP A 10 6.71 44.31 -19.67
C ASP A 10 8.22 44.08 -19.54
N LEU A 11 8.68 43.92 -18.29
CA LEU A 11 10.01 43.43 -17.93
C LEU A 11 9.92 41.94 -17.60
N SER A 12 10.36 41.10 -18.54
CA SER A 12 10.63 39.68 -18.31
C SER A 12 12.02 39.50 -17.70
N SER A 13 12.11 38.99 -16.47
CA SER A 13 13.37 38.52 -15.87
C SER A 13 13.50 37.01 -16.04
N SER A 14 14.45 36.63 -16.89
CA SER A 14 14.98 35.28 -17.07
C SER A 14 15.82 34.86 -15.86
N HIS A 15 15.70 33.60 -15.43
CA HIS A 15 16.67 32.97 -14.54
C HIS A 15 17.28 31.73 -15.20
N GLN A 16 18.61 31.75 -15.17
CA GLN A 16 19.56 30.95 -15.93
C GLN A 16 19.74 29.57 -15.31
N ALA A 17 19.79 28.55 -16.16
CA ALA A 17 20.37 27.26 -15.86
C ALA A 17 21.91 27.34 -15.92
N SER A 18 22.60 26.77 -14.91
CA SER A 18 24.06 26.60 -14.91
C SER A 18 24.48 25.29 -15.60
N PRO A 19 25.58 25.27 -16.39
CA PRO A 19 26.10 24.04 -16.98
C PRO A 19 27.32 23.50 -16.20
N TYR A 20 27.37 22.17 -16.00
CA TYR A 20 28.60 21.47 -15.67
C TYR A 20 29.28 21.02 -16.97
N ALA A 21 30.51 21.49 -17.19
CA ALA A 21 31.38 21.08 -18.29
C ALA A 21 32.35 19.99 -17.82
N SER A 22 32.41 18.86 -18.52
CA SER A 22 33.44 17.84 -18.36
C SER A 22 34.37 17.83 -19.57
N SER A 23 35.62 18.26 -19.38
CA SER A 23 36.68 18.22 -20.38
C SER A 23 37.32 16.83 -20.46
N SER A 24 37.41 16.31 -21.68
CA SER A 24 38.11 15.10 -22.10
C SER A 24 39.64 15.22 -22.04
N ASN A 25 40.34 14.19 -21.56
CA ASN A 25 41.54 13.61 -22.19
C ASN A 25 41.95 12.28 -21.51
N PRO A 26 42.51 11.30 -22.26
CA PRO A 26 42.72 9.92 -21.78
C PRO A 26 44.14 9.73 -21.21
N PRO A 27 44.41 8.59 -20.52
CA PRO A 27 45.76 8.06 -20.49
C PRO A 27 45.86 6.62 -21.00
N SER A 28 46.90 6.47 -21.81
CA SER A 28 47.58 5.28 -22.28
C SER A 28 47.92 4.27 -21.18
N SER A 29 47.79 2.99 -21.55
CA SER A 29 48.31 1.82 -20.87
C SER A 29 49.83 1.86 -20.69
N SER A 30 50.31 1.65 -19.47
CA SER A 30 51.62 1.06 -19.23
C SER A 30 51.58 0.14 -18.01
N SER A 31 52.07 -1.07 -18.25
CA SER A 31 52.30 -2.16 -17.32
C SER A 31 53.35 -1.81 -16.28
N HIS A 32 53.11 -2.09 -15.00
CA HIS A 32 54.18 -2.46 -14.07
C HIS A 32 53.66 -3.37 -12.94
N SER A 33 54.20 -4.57 -12.92
CA SER A 33 54.09 -5.56 -11.85
C SER A 33 54.77 -5.05 -10.58
N LEU A 34 54.13 -5.23 -9.41
CA LEU A 34 54.85 -5.35 -8.15
C LEU A 34 54.07 -6.21 -7.15
N LYS A 35 54.86 -7.01 -6.44
CA LYS A 35 54.55 -8.19 -5.65
C LYS A 35 54.70 -7.82 -4.16
N ILE A 36 53.96 -8.53 -3.30
CA ILE A 36 54.23 -8.78 -1.86
C ILE A 36 53.74 -7.70 -0.87
N SER A 37 52.77 -8.03 -0.02
CA SER A 37 53.05 -8.54 1.35
C SER A 37 51.77 -8.77 2.17
N ARG A 38 51.66 -9.98 2.73
CA ARG A 38 50.69 -10.36 3.76
C ARG A 38 51.08 -9.71 5.10
N ARG A 39 50.10 -9.23 5.86
CA ARG A 39 50.18 -9.25 7.33
C ARG A 39 48.82 -9.57 7.95
N SER A 40 48.77 -10.77 8.51
CA SER A 40 47.85 -11.23 9.53
C SER A 40 48.00 -10.40 10.81
N ASN A 41 46.90 -10.13 11.51
CA ASN A 41 46.94 -10.01 12.96
C ASN A 41 45.71 -10.68 13.55
N SER A 42 45.98 -11.67 14.40
CA SER A 42 45.07 -12.44 15.21
C SER A 42 45.02 -11.87 16.63
N ASN A 43 43.89 -12.14 17.29
CA ASN A 43 43.68 -12.32 18.72
C ASN A 43 44.02 -11.17 19.69
N GLN A 44 42.99 -10.72 20.42
CA GLN A 44 43.03 -10.76 21.88
C GLN A 44 41.63 -10.85 22.49
N ILE A 45 41.36 -12.00 23.11
CA ILE A 45 40.26 -12.30 24.04
C ILE A 45 40.82 -12.08 25.46
N VAL A 46 40.07 -11.40 26.33
CA VAL A 46 40.32 -11.36 27.79
C VAL A 46 38.99 -11.60 28.53
N PRO A 47 38.95 -12.40 29.63
CA PRO A 47 37.71 -13.04 30.09
C PRO A 47 37.08 -12.46 31.38
N SER A 48 35.78 -12.77 31.51
CA SER A 48 35.00 -13.14 32.72
C SER A 48 34.91 -12.20 33.94
N ARG A 49 33.66 -11.86 34.33
CA ARG A 49 33.18 -11.99 35.72
C ARG A 49 31.71 -12.41 35.77
N PHE A 50 31.49 -13.63 36.26
CA PHE A 50 30.21 -14.16 36.71
C PHE A 50 29.84 -13.55 38.07
N TYR A 51 28.58 -13.11 38.22
CA TYR A 51 27.97 -12.88 39.54
C TYR A 51 26.94 -13.98 39.82
N SER A 52 27.26 -14.82 40.81
CA SER A 52 26.35 -15.81 41.38
C SER A 52 25.50 -15.16 42.47
N ILE A 53 24.17 -15.18 42.32
CA ILE A 53 23.24 -14.84 43.40
C ILE A 53 22.80 -16.14 44.09
N LYS A 54 23.15 -16.26 45.37
CA LYS A 54 22.75 -17.35 46.26
C LYS A 54 21.30 -17.16 46.72
N LEU A 55 20.51 -18.22 46.54
CA LEU A 55 19.24 -18.48 47.20
C LEU A 55 19.42 -18.60 48.73
N LEU A 56 18.56 -17.90 49.49
CA LEU A 56 18.36 -18.10 50.92
C LEU A 56 17.01 -18.79 51.15
N LYS A 57 17.07 -20.05 51.59
CA LYS A 57 15.97 -20.79 52.23
C LYS A 57 16.16 -20.72 53.75
N ARG A 58 15.13 -20.29 54.49
CA ARG A 58 14.84 -20.69 55.88
C ARG A 58 13.31 -20.74 56.04
N GLY A 59 12.83 -21.80 56.68
CA GLY A 59 11.41 -22.17 56.73
C GLY A 59 10.75 -22.09 58.12
N CYS A 60 9.46 -22.45 58.08
CA CYS A 60 8.55 -23.02 59.09
C CYS A 60 8.37 -22.34 60.45
N SER A 61 7.12 -21.94 60.76
CA SER A 61 6.25 -22.65 61.73
C SER A 61 4.84 -22.05 61.88
N GLN A 62 3.86 -22.95 61.73
CA GLN A 62 2.59 -23.16 62.46
C GLN A 62 1.47 -22.09 62.60
N ALA A 63 0.26 -22.60 62.36
CA ALA A 63 -1.07 -22.00 62.46
C ALA A 63 -1.55 -21.80 63.91
N PRO A 64 -2.74 -21.17 64.08
CA PRO A 64 -3.85 -21.97 64.61
C PRO A 64 -5.18 -21.78 63.87
N GLU A 65 -5.99 -22.84 63.94
CA GLU A 65 -7.38 -22.95 63.52
C GLU A 65 -8.31 -22.01 64.30
N ALA A 66 -9.27 -21.40 63.60
CA ALA A 66 -10.48 -20.85 64.20
C ALA A 66 -11.70 -21.29 63.37
N ALA A 67 -12.41 -22.29 63.89
CA ALA A 67 -13.72 -22.68 63.44
C ALA A 67 -14.72 -21.53 63.67
N THR A 68 -15.46 -21.13 62.63
CA THR A 68 -16.61 -20.24 62.79
C THR A 68 -17.83 -20.84 62.07
N VAL A 69 -18.86 -21.06 62.89
CA VAL A 69 -20.18 -21.58 62.58
C VAL A 69 -20.88 -20.73 61.52
N ILE A 70 -21.27 -21.34 60.39
CA ILE A 70 -22.09 -20.70 59.35
C ILE A 70 -23.55 -20.68 59.84
N ARG A 71 -24.12 -19.49 60.03
CA ARG A 71 -25.56 -19.28 60.26
C ARG A 71 -26.32 -19.50 58.95
N GLU A 72 -27.14 -20.54 58.91
CA GLU A 72 -28.09 -20.92 57.85
C GLU A 72 -29.27 -19.93 57.65
N THR A 73 -29.04 -18.69 57.22
CA THR A 73 -30.18 -17.76 56.99
C THR A 73 -30.22 -17.03 55.65
N GLU A 74 -29.13 -17.02 54.88
CA GLU A 74 -29.11 -16.37 53.55
C GLU A 74 -29.13 -17.36 52.37
N LEU A 75 -28.67 -18.60 52.54
CA LEU A 75 -28.69 -19.63 51.49
C LEU A 75 -30.13 -20.10 51.15
N PHE A 76 -31.02 -20.16 52.14
CA PHE A 76 -32.43 -20.54 51.93
C PHE A 76 -33.27 -19.43 51.27
N LYS A 77 -32.86 -18.16 51.36
CA LYS A 77 -33.55 -17.05 50.67
C LYS A 77 -33.20 -17.02 49.19
N THR A 78 -31.94 -17.30 48.83
CA THR A 78 -31.50 -17.41 47.42
C THR A 78 -32.10 -18.63 46.72
N ILE A 79 -32.26 -19.77 47.40
CA ILE A 79 -32.91 -20.96 46.83
C ILE A 79 -34.41 -20.72 46.53
N ARG A 80 -35.16 -20.05 47.43
CA ARG A 80 -36.57 -19.69 47.17
C ARG A 80 -36.75 -18.60 46.10
N LEU A 81 -35.77 -17.73 45.92
CA LEU A 81 -35.74 -16.79 44.79
C LEU A 81 -35.50 -17.54 43.48
N LEU A 82 -34.54 -18.46 43.43
CA LEU A 82 -34.27 -19.32 42.27
C LEU A 82 -35.49 -20.18 41.87
N GLU A 83 -36.23 -20.74 42.82
CA GLU A 83 -37.47 -21.50 42.54
C GLU A 83 -38.61 -20.61 41.99
N LYS A 84 -38.68 -19.33 42.40
CA LYS A 84 -39.64 -18.35 41.84
C LYS A 84 -39.25 -17.93 40.41
N TRP A 85 -37.96 -17.79 40.12
CA TRP A 85 -37.46 -17.51 38.78
C TRP A 85 -37.63 -18.70 37.82
N GLN A 86 -37.47 -19.93 38.32
CA GLN A 86 -37.69 -21.16 37.55
C GLN A 86 -39.17 -21.35 37.15
N LYS A 87 -40.12 -20.90 37.98
CA LYS A 87 -41.56 -20.91 37.63
C LYS A 87 -41.97 -19.83 36.63
N LEU A 88 -41.22 -18.73 36.52
CA LEU A 88 -41.45 -17.69 35.50
C LEU A 88 -40.91 -18.09 34.12
N LEU A 89 -39.99 -19.05 34.04
CA LEU A 89 -39.36 -19.50 32.79
C LEU A 89 -40.15 -20.60 32.04
N ASN A 90 -41.20 -21.18 32.63
CA ASN A 90 -42.01 -22.24 32.03
C ASN A 90 -43.25 -21.76 31.25
N SER A 91 -43.38 -20.45 30.98
CA SER A 91 -44.38 -19.92 30.05
C SER A 91 -43.75 -19.79 28.66
N SER A 92 -44.40 -20.33 27.64
CA SER A 92 -43.92 -20.41 26.24
C SER A 92 -43.59 -19.07 25.56
N GLY A 93 -43.84 -17.93 26.22
CA GLY A 93 -43.38 -16.60 25.77
C GLY A 93 -41.98 -16.21 26.24
N ASN A 94 -41.40 -16.90 27.22
CA ASN A 94 -40.13 -16.49 27.84
C ASN A 94 -38.87 -17.13 27.23
N MET A 95 -39.02 -18.21 26.46
CA MET A 95 -37.88 -18.83 25.77
C MET A 95 -37.35 -17.95 24.63
N VAL A 96 -38.23 -17.20 23.97
CA VAL A 96 -37.88 -16.23 22.93
C VAL A 96 -37.16 -15.03 23.54
N LEU A 97 -37.62 -14.55 24.70
CA LEU A 97 -36.96 -13.45 25.41
C LEU A 97 -35.56 -13.85 25.90
N LEU A 98 -35.39 -15.10 26.36
CA LEU A 98 -34.09 -15.64 26.75
C LEU A 98 -33.14 -15.77 25.55
N LEU A 99 -33.66 -16.21 24.39
CA LEU A 99 -32.90 -16.27 23.14
C LEU A 99 -32.50 -14.88 22.63
N VAL A 100 -33.39 -13.89 22.70
CA VAL A 100 -33.08 -12.50 22.33
C VAL A 100 -32.05 -11.89 23.29
N LEU A 101 -32.16 -12.15 24.59
CA LEU A 101 -31.17 -11.72 25.58
C LEU A 101 -29.82 -12.43 25.40
N LEU A 102 -29.81 -13.72 25.06
CA LEU A 102 -28.59 -14.45 24.71
C LEU A 102 -27.96 -13.88 23.43
N MET A 103 -28.75 -13.59 22.39
CA MET A 103 -28.26 -12.95 21.15
C MET A 103 -27.70 -11.55 21.42
N LEU A 104 -28.36 -10.74 22.26
CA LEU A 104 -27.85 -9.42 22.68
C LEU A 104 -26.58 -9.54 23.54
N VAL A 105 -26.45 -10.58 24.36
CA VAL A 105 -25.21 -10.85 25.13
C VAL A 105 -24.09 -11.38 24.22
N PHE A 106 -24.41 -12.13 23.17
CA PHE A 106 -23.43 -12.52 22.13
C PHE A 106 -23.01 -11.33 21.25
N ASP A 107 -23.92 -10.40 20.92
CA ASP A 107 -23.60 -9.15 20.23
C ASP A 107 -22.77 -8.19 21.12
N VAL A 108 -23.08 -8.12 22.42
CA VAL A 108 -22.29 -7.34 23.39
C VAL A 108 -20.96 -8.01 23.71
N SER A 109 -20.85 -9.33 23.62
CA SER A 109 -19.57 -10.05 23.72
C SER A 109 -18.70 -9.91 22.47
N TYR A 110 -19.30 -9.54 21.32
CA TYR A 110 -18.57 -9.06 20.14
C TYR A 110 -18.15 -7.58 20.24
N THR A 111 -18.68 -6.86 21.24
CA THR A 111 -18.30 -5.46 21.52
C THR A 111 -17.53 -5.35 22.84
N GLN A 112 -16.86 -6.41 23.27
CA GLN A 112 -15.72 -6.24 24.17
C GLN A 112 -14.55 -5.78 23.31
N ALA A 113 -14.42 -4.46 23.20
CA ALA A 113 -13.14 -3.83 22.90
C ALA A 113 -12.14 -4.39 23.91
N PHE A 114 -11.36 -5.38 23.47
CA PHE A 114 -10.14 -5.74 24.15
C PHE A 114 -9.34 -4.45 24.32
N PRO A 115 -8.73 -4.21 25.49
CA PRO A 115 -7.85 -3.07 25.63
C PRO A 115 -6.71 -3.25 24.63
N GLU A 116 -6.78 -2.50 23.52
CA GLU A 116 -5.66 -2.28 22.61
C GLU A 116 -4.45 -1.97 23.48
N ASN A 117 -3.44 -2.82 23.38
CA ASN A 117 -2.18 -2.51 24.00
C ASN A 117 -1.57 -1.33 23.20
N GLY A 118 -1.73 -0.12 23.70
CA GLY A 118 -0.71 0.92 23.60
C GLY A 118 -0.94 2.07 22.63
N ASN A 119 -1.05 1.85 21.32
CA ASN A 119 -0.91 2.95 20.35
C ASN A 119 -2.10 3.11 19.42
N LYS A 120 -2.93 4.12 19.71
CA LYS A 120 -3.99 4.56 18.81
C LYS A 120 -3.41 4.98 17.46
N ILE A 121 -3.82 4.30 16.39
CA ILE A 121 -3.48 4.70 15.02
C ILE A 121 -4.03 6.11 14.76
N LYS A 122 -3.12 7.04 14.49
CA LYS A 122 -3.41 8.40 14.03
C LYS A 122 -3.60 8.42 12.53
N SER A 123 -4.40 9.34 12.03
CA SER A 123 -4.62 9.53 10.60
C SER A 123 -4.79 11.00 10.25
N ARG A 124 -4.25 11.42 9.12
CA ARG A 124 -4.45 12.77 8.58
C ARG A 124 -4.39 12.76 7.06
N THR A 125 -5.24 13.59 6.47
CA THR A 125 -5.33 13.83 5.03
C THR A 125 -4.75 15.21 4.70
N TYR A 126 -4.02 15.27 3.59
CA TYR A 126 -3.33 16.44 3.08
C TYR A 126 -3.59 16.60 1.58
N LEU A 127 -3.23 17.75 1.04
CA LEU A 127 -3.27 18.04 -0.39
C LEU A 127 -1.86 18.46 -0.84
N SER A 128 -1.44 17.99 -2.01
CA SER A 128 -0.30 18.57 -2.71
C SER A 128 -0.56 20.05 -3.05
N PRO A 129 0.47 20.81 -3.43
CA PRO A 129 0.27 22.04 -4.19
C PRO A 129 -0.62 21.79 -5.42
N GLU A 130 -1.35 22.83 -5.82
CA GLU A 130 -2.23 22.78 -6.99
C GLU A 130 -1.40 22.60 -8.27
N PHE A 131 -1.89 21.75 -9.16
CA PHE A 131 -1.41 21.67 -10.54
C PHE A 131 -2.54 21.90 -11.55
N MET A 132 -2.16 22.39 -12.72
CA MET A 132 -3.08 22.86 -13.76
C MET A 132 -2.90 22.09 -15.05
N LEU A 133 -3.91 21.30 -15.42
CA LEU A 133 -3.88 20.47 -16.62
C LEU A 133 -5.00 20.84 -17.59
N GLY A 134 -4.64 21.04 -18.86
CA GLY A 134 -5.56 21.10 -19.99
C GLY A 134 -5.50 19.84 -20.85
N PRO A 135 -6.38 19.69 -21.84
CA PRO A 135 -6.44 18.52 -22.71
C PRO A 135 -5.09 18.09 -23.29
N GLY A 136 -4.71 16.84 -23.06
CA GLY A 136 -3.46 16.23 -23.51
C GLY A 136 -2.22 16.59 -22.67
N SER A 137 -2.28 17.63 -21.83
CA SER A 137 -1.07 18.11 -21.13
C SER A 137 -0.60 17.16 -20.03
N VAL A 138 0.70 17.21 -19.76
CA VAL A 138 1.39 16.39 -18.76
C VAL A 138 1.91 17.25 -17.62
N GLU A 139 1.62 16.83 -16.40
CA GLU A 139 2.29 17.28 -15.19
C GLU A 139 3.34 16.24 -14.82
N SER A 140 4.56 16.69 -14.54
CA SER A 140 5.61 15.87 -13.96
C SER A 140 6.46 16.77 -13.08
N LYS A 141 6.08 16.86 -11.79
CA LYS A 141 6.68 17.78 -10.83
C LYS A 141 6.95 17.10 -9.50
N THR A 142 8.01 17.55 -8.86
CA THR A 142 8.36 17.22 -7.49
C THR A 142 8.07 18.41 -6.57
N TYR A 143 7.33 18.16 -5.51
CA TYR A 143 7.03 19.10 -4.44
C TYR A 143 7.88 18.74 -3.22
N ASP A 144 8.76 19.65 -2.83
CA ASP A 144 9.62 19.48 -1.65
C ASP A 144 8.90 19.92 -0.35
N ASP A 145 9.38 19.40 0.79
CA ASP A 145 8.91 19.74 2.14
C ASP A 145 7.39 19.72 2.30
N ILE A 146 6.77 18.66 1.78
CA ILE A 146 5.32 18.49 1.83
C ILE A 146 4.83 18.37 3.28
N ASP A 147 3.54 18.67 3.49
CA ASP A 147 2.89 18.37 4.75
C ASP A 147 2.88 16.85 4.99
N PHE A 148 3.56 16.41 6.03
CA PHE A 148 3.73 15.00 6.36
C PHE A 148 3.77 14.85 7.89
N PRO A 149 3.28 13.74 8.48
CA PRO A 149 3.43 13.52 9.92
C PRO A 149 4.90 13.56 10.34
N ARG A 150 5.18 14.22 11.47
CA ARG A 150 6.54 14.42 12.01
C ARG A 150 6.64 13.86 13.42
N GLY A 151 7.86 13.55 13.84
CA GLY A 151 8.17 12.92 15.12
C GLY A 151 8.76 11.54 14.94
N HIS A 152 9.16 10.90 16.03
CA HIS A 152 9.61 9.50 15.99
C HIS A 152 8.38 8.60 15.97
N ILE A 153 7.99 8.18 14.77
CA ILE A 153 6.72 7.48 14.53
C ILE A 153 6.92 6.29 13.61
N ALA A 154 5.93 5.39 13.60
CA ALA A 154 5.87 4.27 12.67
C ALA A 154 4.73 4.51 11.68
N LEU A 155 5.05 4.63 10.38
CA LEU A 155 4.03 4.73 9.34
C LEU A 155 3.33 3.38 9.18
N LYS A 156 2.01 3.44 9.00
CA LYS A 156 1.11 2.28 8.95
C LYS A 156 0.35 2.15 7.64
N SER A 157 0.20 3.23 6.87
CA SER A 157 -0.32 3.21 5.50
C SER A 157 -0.17 4.57 4.83
N PHE A 158 -0.09 4.59 3.50
CA PHE A 158 -0.15 5.81 2.69
C PHE A 158 -1.05 5.55 1.48
N ASN A 159 -2.10 6.37 1.30
CA ASN A 159 -2.98 6.30 0.14
C ASN A 159 -3.05 7.67 -0.52
N ALA A 160 -3.04 7.71 -1.85
CA ALA A 160 -3.18 8.93 -2.62
C ALA A 160 -4.22 8.81 -3.73
N GLU A 161 -4.75 9.93 -4.19
CA GLU A 161 -5.61 10.02 -5.37
C GLU A 161 -5.66 11.45 -5.91
N VAL A 162 -5.94 11.61 -7.20
CA VAL A 162 -6.15 12.93 -7.80
C VAL A 162 -7.59 13.38 -7.54
N VAL A 163 -7.72 14.62 -7.05
CA VAL A 163 -9.00 15.28 -6.78
C VAL A 163 -9.11 16.63 -7.48
N ASP A 164 -10.34 17.03 -7.78
CA ASP A 164 -10.65 18.37 -8.29
C ASP A 164 -10.66 19.44 -7.17
N GLN A 165 -10.93 20.68 -7.55
CA GLN A 165 -11.03 21.81 -6.61
C GLN A 165 -12.13 21.64 -5.55
N ALA A 166 -13.17 20.86 -5.84
CA ALA A 166 -14.24 20.55 -4.89
C ALA A 166 -13.91 19.34 -4.00
N GLY A 167 -12.75 18.70 -4.22
CA GLY A 167 -12.30 17.52 -3.48
C GLY A 167 -12.90 16.21 -4.00
N ASN A 168 -13.54 16.21 -5.16
CA ASN A 168 -14.07 15.01 -5.78
C ASN A 168 -12.96 14.21 -6.46
N PRO A 169 -12.94 12.87 -6.33
CA PRO A 169 -12.04 12.02 -7.11
C PRO A 169 -12.22 12.21 -8.62
N VAL A 170 -11.12 12.29 -9.35
CA VAL A 170 -11.14 12.47 -10.82
C VAL A 170 -11.01 11.12 -11.54
N PRO A 171 -11.88 10.79 -12.50
CA PRO A 171 -11.76 9.54 -13.25
C PRO A 171 -10.47 9.43 -14.07
N LEU A 172 -9.93 8.22 -14.20
CA LEU A 172 -8.67 7.93 -14.92
C LEU A 172 -8.76 8.22 -16.43
N TYR A 173 -9.95 8.15 -17.03
CA TYR A 173 -10.19 8.54 -18.43
C TYR A 173 -10.26 10.05 -18.66
N ASP A 174 -10.24 10.85 -17.57
CA ASP A 174 -10.21 12.31 -17.59
C ASP A 174 -8.80 12.80 -17.24
N THR A 175 -8.26 12.36 -16.10
CA THR A 175 -6.88 12.61 -15.71
C THR A 175 -6.29 11.31 -15.17
N TYR A 176 -5.36 10.76 -15.94
CA TYR A 176 -4.65 9.55 -15.60
C TYR A 176 -3.50 9.90 -14.65
N ILE A 177 -3.60 9.46 -13.40
CA ILE A 177 -2.45 9.51 -12.48
C ILE A 177 -1.49 8.37 -12.86
N HIS A 178 -0.47 8.71 -13.64
CA HIS A 178 0.46 7.71 -14.14
C HIS A 178 1.39 7.24 -13.01
N HIS A 179 1.97 8.16 -12.24
CA HIS A 179 2.68 7.86 -11.00
C HIS A 179 2.55 8.96 -9.97
N TRP A 180 2.57 8.57 -8.70
CA TRP A 180 2.96 9.45 -7.60
C TRP A 180 4.04 8.75 -6.79
N LEU A 181 5.00 9.51 -6.28
CA LEU A 181 6.17 8.99 -5.57
C LEU A 181 6.41 9.83 -4.32
N VAL A 182 6.67 9.18 -3.18
CA VAL A 182 6.99 9.85 -1.92
C VAL A 182 8.32 9.34 -1.41
N GLY A 183 9.23 10.26 -1.10
CA GLY A 183 10.54 9.90 -0.58
C GLY A 183 11.02 10.85 0.51
N LYS A 184 11.99 10.36 1.28
CA LYS A 184 12.58 11.04 2.44
C LYS A 184 13.91 11.69 2.05
N TYR A 185 14.19 12.86 2.62
CA TYR A 185 15.50 13.48 2.54
C TYR A 185 15.83 14.26 3.80
N TYR A 186 17.11 14.41 4.06
CA TYR A 186 17.64 15.25 5.13
C TYR A 186 18.13 16.55 4.54
N GLU A 187 17.75 17.68 5.14
CA GLU A 187 18.16 19.01 4.70
C GLU A 187 18.70 19.83 5.88
N LYS A 188 19.89 20.41 5.72
CA LYS A 188 20.45 21.40 6.65
C LYS A 188 20.26 22.82 6.12
N ARG A 189 20.46 22.98 4.81
CA ARG A 189 20.21 24.19 4.01
C ARG A 189 19.79 23.75 2.60
N PRO A 190 19.13 24.58 1.79
CA PRO A 190 18.63 24.17 0.47
C PRO A 190 19.67 23.55 -0.48
N SER A 191 20.94 23.95 -0.38
CA SER A 191 22.04 23.42 -1.19
C SER A 191 22.68 22.15 -0.62
N ASP A 192 22.22 21.68 0.54
CA ASP A 192 22.81 20.60 1.32
C ASP A 192 21.70 19.61 1.71
N ARG A 193 21.36 18.77 0.71
CA ARG A 193 20.30 17.76 0.76
C ARG A 193 20.91 16.37 0.61
N ASN A 194 20.48 15.46 1.47
CA ASN A 194 20.82 14.06 1.39
C ASN A 194 19.55 13.21 1.28
N PHE A 195 19.34 12.57 0.14
CA PHE A 195 18.17 11.73 -0.08
C PHE A 195 18.33 10.39 0.65
N SER A 196 17.39 10.09 1.53
CA SER A 196 17.31 8.78 2.19
C SER A 196 16.43 7.88 1.34
N ARG A 197 17.04 6.82 0.80
CA ARG A 197 16.41 5.89 -0.13
C ARG A 197 15.80 4.71 0.62
N ASN A 198 14.98 3.93 -0.09
CA ASN A 198 14.56 2.60 0.38
C ASN A 198 15.75 1.62 0.35
N SER A 199 15.54 0.38 0.76
CA SER A 199 16.57 -0.66 0.86
C SER A 199 16.69 -1.54 -0.40
N GLY A 200 15.98 -1.19 -1.49
CA GLY A 200 15.96 -1.87 -2.78
C GLY A 200 17.30 -1.88 -3.52
N LEU A 201 17.36 -2.56 -4.67
CA LEU A 201 18.61 -2.66 -5.43
C LEU A 201 18.82 -1.52 -6.44
N CYS A 202 17.73 -0.88 -6.85
CA CYS A 202 17.69 0.19 -7.83
C CYS A 202 17.81 1.56 -7.16
N GLN A 203 19.00 1.82 -6.62
CA GLN A 203 19.35 3.00 -5.82
C GLN A 203 19.54 4.26 -6.68
N ASP A 204 20.15 5.30 -6.10
CA ASP A 204 20.35 6.62 -6.70
C ASP A 204 19.01 7.32 -7.04
N GLN A 205 18.82 7.81 -8.27
CA GLN A 205 17.57 8.47 -8.69
C GLN A 205 16.62 7.53 -9.43
N ILE A 206 16.79 6.21 -9.33
CA ILE A 206 16.03 5.25 -10.15
C ILE A 206 14.72 4.82 -9.46
N LEU A 207 14.78 3.99 -8.41
CA LEU A 207 13.59 3.51 -7.67
C LEU A 207 13.78 3.65 -6.16
N GLY A 208 14.11 4.86 -5.72
CA GLY A 208 14.44 5.18 -4.32
C GLY A 208 13.26 5.58 -3.42
N GLN A 209 12.03 5.55 -3.93
CA GLN A 209 10.81 5.99 -3.23
C GLN A 209 10.43 5.05 -2.07
N TYR A 210 9.77 5.60 -1.05
CA TYR A 210 9.21 4.82 0.06
C TYR A 210 7.80 4.35 -0.27
N PHE A 211 7.00 5.26 -0.82
CA PHE A 211 5.68 4.96 -1.34
C PHE A 211 5.63 5.42 -2.78
N GLY A 212 4.93 4.66 -3.62
CA GLY A 212 4.67 5.12 -4.97
C GLY A 212 3.92 4.08 -5.76
N LEU A 213 2.86 4.51 -6.41
CA LEU A 213 1.97 3.69 -7.23
C LEU A 213 1.48 4.57 -8.39
N GLY A 214 0.74 3.98 -9.32
CA GLY A 214 0.05 4.70 -10.38
C GLY A 214 -1.45 4.77 -10.16
N SER A 215 -2.17 4.39 -11.20
CA SER A 215 -3.63 4.38 -11.29
C SER A 215 -4.30 3.36 -10.36
N GLU A 216 -3.55 2.34 -9.93
CA GLU A 216 -4.00 1.26 -9.06
C GLU A 216 -4.23 1.67 -7.58
N THR A 217 -4.00 2.93 -7.25
CA THR A 217 -3.96 3.41 -5.86
C THR A 217 -5.29 3.27 -5.06
N ARG A 218 -6.44 3.08 -5.72
CA ARG A 218 -7.76 3.13 -5.05
C ARG A 218 -8.22 1.80 -4.46
N LYS A 219 -7.82 0.67 -5.07
CA LYS A 219 -8.18 -0.68 -4.61
C LYS A 219 -6.96 -1.52 -4.19
N THR A 220 -5.79 -0.90 -4.07
CA THR A 220 -4.58 -1.55 -3.53
C THR A 220 -4.49 -1.29 -2.03
N ALA A 221 -4.44 -2.35 -1.22
CA ALA A 221 -4.26 -2.20 0.23
C ALA A 221 -2.82 -1.77 0.54
N THR A 222 -2.64 -0.74 1.36
CA THR A 222 -1.30 -0.22 1.72
C THR A 222 -1.01 -0.31 3.22
N HIS A 223 -1.86 -1.04 3.95
CA HIS A 223 -1.73 -1.18 5.40
C HIS A 223 -0.52 -2.03 5.76
N ILE A 224 0.21 -1.65 6.80
CA ILE A 224 1.28 -2.43 7.40
C ILE A 224 0.73 -3.03 8.70
N PRO A 225 0.66 -4.37 8.85
CA PRO A 225 0.08 -5.00 10.03
C PRO A 225 0.88 -4.72 11.30
N ASP A 226 0.25 -4.81 12.47
CA ASP A 226 0.97 -4.77 13.75
C ASP A 226 1.80 -6.06 13.95
N PRO A 227 2.94 -5.99 14.66
CA PRO A 227 3.55 -4.82 15.30
C PRO A 227 4.49 -4.03 14.37
N PHE A 228 4.37 -4.17 13.05
CA PHE A 228 5.34 -3.65 12.09
C PHE A 228 5.09 -2.18 11.72
N GLY A 229 6.11 -1.45 11.30
CA GLY A 229 5.94 -0.10 10.77
C GLY A 229 7.20 0.48 10.13
N ILE A 230 7.04 1.38 9.17
CA ILE A 230 8.18 2.08 8.57
C ILE A 230 8.61 3.18 9.55
N GLN A 231 9.82 3.08 10.08
CA GLN A 231 10.35 4.02 11.06
C GLN A 231 10.76 5.34 10.39
N ILE A 232 10.31 6.46 10.96
CA ILE A 232 10.71 7.79 10.52
C ILE A 232 10.99 8.70 11.73
N GLY A 233 11.74 9.79 11.51
CA GLY A 233 12.03 10.76 12.56
C GLY A 233 12.92 10.24 13.70
N ASN A 234 13.65 9.15 13.48
CA ASN A 234 14.61 8.63 14.46
C ASN A 234 15.82 9.58 14.55
N ARG A 235 15.96 10.25 15.70
CA ARG A 235 17.04 11.24 15.90
C ARG A 235 18.45 10.64 15.82
N ALA A 236 18.60 9.33 16.02
CA ALA A 236 19.88 8.64 15.86
C ALA A 236 20.30 8.49 14.39
N GLU A 237 19.35 8.49 13.45
CA GLU A 237 19.59 8.34 12.01
C GLU A 237 19.69 9.69 11.28
N ILE A 238 19.13 10.76 11.86
CA ILE A 238 19.16 12.10 11.28
C ILE A 238 20.54 12.73 11.55
N PRO A 239 21.31 13.12 10.52
CA PRO A 239 22.63 13.73 10.72
C PRO A 239 22.56 15.05 11.50
N GLU A 240 23.63 15.38 12.23
CA GLU A 240 23.65 16.56 13.10
C GLU A 240 23.40 17.87 12.32
N GLY A 241 22.37 18.61 12.76
CA GLY A 241 21.96 19.88 12.15
C GLY A 241 21.07 19.75 10.91
N TYR A 242 20.75 18.52 10.47
CA TYR A 242 19.79 18.27 9.41
C TYR A 242 18.37 18.10 9.98
N GLN A 243 17.38 18.36 9.14
CA GLN A 243 15.97 18.08 9.39
C GLN A 243 15.49 17.02 8.40
N GLU A 244 14.69 16.07 8.88
CA GLU A 244 13.96 15.15 8.02
C GLU A 244 12.80 15.87 7.32
N LYS A 245 12.75 15.72 6.00
CA LYS A 245 11.75 16.26 5.10
C LYS A 245 11.33 15.20 4.09
N TRP A 246 10.20 15.47 3.45
CA TRP A 246 9.57 14.55 2.50
C TRP A 246 9.24 15.29 1.22
N TYR A 247 9.44 14.63 0.08
CA TYR A 247 9.04 15.14 -1.23
C TYR A 247 7.95 14.27 -1.84
N LEU A 248 7.14 14.87 -2.71
CA LEU A 248 6.10 14.21 -3.49
C LEU A 248 6.31 14.48 -4.98
N GLY A 249 6.61 13.45 -5.76
CA GLY A 249 6.52 13.47 -7.21
C GLY A 249 5.10 13.18 -7.68
N VAL A 250 4.59 13.95 -8.64
CA VAL A 250 3.31 13.71 -9.31
C VAL A 250 3.52 13.73 -10.81
N HIS A 251 3.22 12.60 -11.44
CA HIS A 251 3.16 12.45 -12.89
C HIS A 251 1.73 12.11 -13.33
N ALA A 252 1.06 13.06 -13.99
CA ALA A 252 -0.34 12.94 -14.37
C ALA A 252 -0.58 13.45 -15.79
N ILE A 253 -1.46 12.78 -16.51
CA ILE A 253 -1.75 13.02 -17.93
C ILE A 253 -3.23 13.35 -18.08
N GLU A 254 -3.54 14.47 -18.71
CA GLU A 254 -4.91 14.88 -19.00
C GLU A 254 -5.38 14.22 -20.31
N THR A 255 -6.31 13.28 -20.23
CA THR A 255 -6.66 12.41 -21.37
C THR A 255 -7.98 12.79 -22.05
N ARG A 256 -8.62 13.90 -21.64
CA ARG A 256 -9.85 14.36 -22.30
C ARG A 256 -9.54 14.81 -23.71
N GLY A 257 -10.31 14.28 -24.67
CA GLY A 257 -10.13 14.61 -26.08
C GLY A 257 -8.87 14.02 -26.71
N ALA A 258 -8.12 13.17 -26.02
CA ALA A 258 -6.99 12.43 -26.59
C ALA A 258 -7.40 11.72 -27.89
N GLU A 259 -6.51 11.73 -28.89
CA GLU A 259 -6.70 10.99 -30.13
C GLU A 259 -6.70 9.48 -29.86
N ASP A 260 -5.69 9.04 -29.10
CA ASP A 260 -5.54 7.69 -28.59
C ASP A 260 -5.25 7.76 -27.09
N ARG A 261 -6.20 7.28 -26.28
CA ARG A 261 -6.07 7.32 -24.81
C ARG A 261 -5.01 6.34 -24.31
N LEU A 262 -4.97 5.13 -24.89
CA LEU A 262 -4.02 4.10 -24.45
C LEU A 262 -2.60 4.56 -24.78
N GLY A 263 -2.38 5.01 -26.02
CA GLY A 263 -1.08 5.53 -26.41
C GLY A 263 -0.64 6.76 -25.61
N CYS A 264 -1.57 7.63 -25.16
CA CYS A 264 -1.21 8.72 -24.25
C CYS A 264 -0.71 8.18 -22.90
N ILE A 265 -1.44 7.24 -22.28
CA ILE A 265 -1.08 6.73 -20.95
C ILE A 265 0.15 5.80 -20.97
N GLU A 266 0.45 5.19 -22.12
CA GLU A 266 1.70 4.44 -22.38
C GLU A 266 2.82 5.31 -22.95
N CYS A 267 2.59 6.62 -23.04
CA CYS A 267 3.62 7.59 -23.37
C CYS A 267 4.23 7.39 -24.79
N TRP A 268 3.42 7.00 -25.78
CA TRP A 268 3.90 6.78 -27.16
C TRP A 268 4.48 8.06 -27.75
N CYS A 269 5.75 8.03 -28.14
CA CYS A 269 6.49 9.23 -28.56
C CYS A 269 5.83 9.98 -29.72
N ASP A 270 5.23 9.26 -30.67
CA ASP A 270 4.54 9.83 -31.83
C ASP A 270 3.31 10.67 -31.45
N LEU A 271 2.67 10.38 -30.31
CA LEU A 271 1.53 11.17 -29.81
C LEU A 271 1.97 12.42 -29.05
N TYR A 272 3.18 12.45 -28.50
CA TYR A 272 3.73 13.63 -27.81
C TYR A 272 4.53 14.54 -28.75
N ASN A 273 4.89 14.05 -29.95
CA ASN A 273 5.65 14.79 -30.96
C ASN A 273 6.96 15.38 -30.40
N VAL A 274 7.69 14.54 -29.66
CA VAL A 274 8.97 14.89 -29.04
C VAL A 274 10.11 14.11 -29.69
N THR A 275 11.27 14.75 -29.79
CA THR A 275 12.51 14.13 -30.30
C THR A 275 13.64 14.16 -29.28
N ASN A 276 13.47 14.89 -28.17
CA ASN A 276 14.44 14.99 -27.10
C ASN A 276 13.75 14.71 -25.75
N ASP A 277 14.49 14.10 -24.83
CA ASP A 277 14.05 13.84 -23.45
C ASP A 277 13.97 15.14 -22.63
N GLU A 278 13.59 15.01 -21.35
CA GLU A 278 13.46 16.15 -20.41
C GLU A 278 14.78 16.90 -20.16
N TYR A 279 15.93 16.26 -20.43
CA TYR A 279 17.27 16.83 -20.27
C TYR A 279 17.80 17.44 -21.58
N GLY A 280 17.03 17.35 -22.67
CA GLY A 280 17.41 17.85 -23.99
C GLY A 280 18.29 16.89 -24.79
N ASN A 281 18.43 15.63 -24.37
CA ASN A 281 19.16 14.62 -25.14
C ASN A 281 18.26 14.03 -26.23
N PRO A 282 18.80 13.71 -27.42
CA PRO A 282 18.03 13.04 -28.47
C PRO A 282 17.50 11.68 -28.01
N ILE A 283 16.20 11.46 -28.22
CA ILE A 283 15.56 10.16 -27.98
C ILE A 283 15.99 9.21 -29.10
N ARG A 284 16.34 7.97 -28.72
CA ARG A 284 16.77 6.97 -29.69
C ARG A 284 15.62 6.63 -30.66
N PRO A 285 15.90 6.44 -31.96
CA PRO A 285 14.85 6.15 -32.94
C PRO A 285 14.05 4.86 -32.67
N ASP A 286 14.64 3.91 -31.96
CA ASP A 286 14.01 2.64 -31.58
C ASP A 286 13.24 2.69 -30.26
N TYR A 287 13.33 3.78 -29.49
CA TYR A 287 12.51 3.99 -28.30
C TYR A 287 11.13 4.53 -28.70
N LYS A 288 10.09 3.72 -28.55
CA LYS A 288 8.74 4.02 -29.09
C LYS A 288 7.78 4.67 -28.10
N GLY A 289 8.03 4.53 -26.81
CA GLY A 289 7.22 5.16 -25.78
C GLY A 289 7.73 4.86 -24.38
N GLY A 290 7.34 5.72 -23.44
CA GLY A 290 7.73 5.64 -22.03
C GLY A 290 8.19 6.98 -21.45
N LEU A 291 8.94 6.90 -20.34
CA LEU A 291 9.44 8.01 -19.53
C LEU A 291 10.08 9.14 -20.35
N PHE A 292 10.88 8.84 -21.37
CA PHE A 292 11.58 9.87 -22.15
C PHE A 292 10.66 10.68 -23.07
N CYS A 293 9.43 10.21 -23.29
CA CYS A 293 8.48 10.84 -24.21
C CYS A 293 7.37 11.64 -23.52
N CYS A 294 7.15 11.40 -22.23
CA CYS A 294 6.04 11.98 -21.46
C CYS A 294 6.55 12.67 -20.19
N TYR A 295 7.31 13.75 -20.35
CA TYR A 295 7.79 14.58 -19.25
C TYR A 295 6.95 15.85 -19.09
N GLY A 296 7.20 16.63 -18.03
CA GLY A 296 6.41 17.82 -17.74
C GLY A 296 6.39 18.82 -18.90
N GLN A 297 5.24 19.47 -19.11
CA GLN A 297 4.99 20.44 -20.19
C GLN A 297 4.85 19.84 -21.60
N THR A 298 5.08 18.54 -21.78
CA THR A 298 4.67 17.86 -23.02
C THR A 298 3.14 17.79 -23.11
N GLN A 299 2.65 17.50 -24.32
CA GLN A 299 1.23 17.39 -24.58
C GLN A 299 0.95 16.24 -25.55
N CYS A 300 0.18 15.26 -25.08
CA CYS A 300 -0.35 14.21 -25.93
C CYS A 300 -1.33 14.78 -26.96
N LYS A 301 -1.32 14.19 -28.16
CA LYS A 301 -2.18 14.57 -29.27
C LYS A 301 -3.66 14.48 -28.91
N VAL A 302 -4.37 15.58 -29.16
CA VAL A 302 -5.83 15.70 -28.97
C VAL A 302 -6.54 15.78 -30.32
N ARG A 303 -7.78 15.27 -30.36
CA ARG A 303 -8.63 15.29 -31.56
C ARG A 303 -8.85 16.71 -32.05
N GLN A 304 -8.76 16.90 -33.36
CA GLN A 304 -8.97 18.20 -33.98
C GLN A 304 -10.33 18.78 -33.58
N GLY A 305 -10.34 20.04 -33.14
CA GLY A 305 -11.56 20.75 -32.73
C GLY A 305 -12.03 20.46 -31.30
N PHE A 306 -11.39 19.55 -30.55
CA PHE A 306 -11.69 19.39 -29.14
C PHE A 306 -11.27 20.64 -28.37
N GLN A 307 -12.22 21.26 -27.66
CA GLN A 307 -11.96 22.38 -26.77
C GLN A 307 -12.28 21.95 -25.34
N GLY A 308 -11.26 21.94 -24.48
CA GLY A 308 -11.40 21.69 -23.05
C GLY A 308 -10.61 22.71 -22.25
N GLY A 309 -11.25 23.29 -21.23
CA GLY A 309 -10.58 24.19 -20.30
C GLY A 309 -9.57 23.46 -19.42
N LYS A 310 -8.59 24.23 -18.91
CA LYS A 310 -7.68 23.75 -17.86
C LYS A 310 -8.44 23.49 -16.56
N ARG A 311 -8.04 22.46 -15.82
CA ARG A 311 -8.58 22.09 -14.50
C ARG A 311 -7.52 22.28 -13.43
N ARG A 312 -7.99 22.75 -12.26
CA ARG A 312 -7.24 22.83 -11.00
C ARG A 312 -7.36 21.48 -10.30
N LEU A 313 -6.22 20.86 -10.04
CA LEU A 313 -6.15 19.51 -9.47
C LEU A 313 -5.15 19.48 -8.31
N HIS A 314 -5.36 18.51 -7.42
CA HIS A 314 -4.45 18.19 -6.33
C HIS A 314 -4.29 16.67 -6.23
N LEU A 315 -3.15 16.23 -5.71
CA LEU A 315 -3.04 14.89 -5.15
C LEU A 315 -3.48 14.98 -3.68
N ARG A 316 -4.61 14.35 -3.36
CA ARG A 316 -5.03 14.12 -1.98
C ARG A 316 -4.33 12.88 -1.46
N TYR A 317 -3.69 12.97 -0.29
CA TYR A 317 -3.07 11.82 0.33
C TYR A 317 -3.41 11.71 1.82
N THR A 318 -3.60 10.48 2.28
CA THR A 318 -3.93 10.13 3.66
C THR A 318 -2.85 9.23 4.23
N VAL A 319 -2.26 9.68 5.33
CA VAL A 319 -1.22 8.94 6.05
C VAL A 319 -1.81 8.42 7.36
N LYS A 320 -1.47 7.17 7.71
CA LYS A 320 -1.74 6.61 9.04
C LYS A 320 -0.43 6.25 9.73
N TRP A 321 -0.36 6.47 11.04
CA TRP A 321 0.84 6.20 11.83
C TRP A 321 0.52 5.95 13.30
N ILE A 322 1.48 5.40 14.02
CA ILE A 322 1.49 5.31 15.49
C ILE A 322 2.72 6.02 16.03
N GLU A 323 2.70 6.41 17.31
CA GLU A 323 3.93 6.83 17.98
C GLU A 323 4.91 5.65 18.04
N TRP A 324 6.20 5.92 17.86
CA TRP A 324 7.20 4.86 17.94
C TRP A 324 7.41 4.43 19.39
N ASP A 325 7.45 3.12 19.63
CA ASP A 325 7.86 2.54 20.90
C ASP A 325 8.67 1.25 20.70
N SER A 326 9.18 0.70 21.79
CA SER A 326 10.02 -0.50 21.78
C SER A 326 9.31 -1.79 21.38
N SER A 327 7.97 -1.77 21.25
CA SER A 327 7.18 -2.92 20.77
C SER A 327 7.00 -2.92 19.25
N THR A 328 7.27 -1.78 18.59
CA THR A 328 7.17 -1.66 17.14
C THR A 328 8.40 -2.27 16.46
N ILE A 329 8.17 -3.07 15.42
CA ILE A 329 9.22 -3.70 14.62
C ILE A 329 9.42 -2.89 13.31
N PRO A 330 10.62 -2.39 13.02
CA PRO A 330 10.88 -1.67 11.77
C PRO A 330 10.73 -2.59 10.57
N VAL A 331 10.26 -2.03 9.46
CA VAL A 331 10.27 -2.69 8.15
C VAL A 331 11.09 -1.89 7.15
N GLU A 332 11.85 -2.63 6.36
CA GLU A 332 12.59 -2.14 5.21
C GLU A 332 11.78 -2.33 3.93
N ILE A 333 11.91 -1.37 3.02
CA ILE A 333 11.17 -1.35 1.76
C ILE A 333 12.11 -1.73 0.63
N TYR A 334 11.72 -2.67 -0.20
CA TYR A 334 12.43 -3.00 -1.43
C TYR A 334 11.49 -2.83 -2.62
N VAL A 335 11.96 -2.13 -3.63
CA VAL A 335 11.34 -2.09 -4.96
C VAL A 335 12.20 -2.92 -5.89
N LEU A 336 11.67 -4.04 -6.35
CA LEU A 336 12.31 -4.94 -7.30
C LEU A 336 11.85 -4.61 -8.71
N ASP A 337 12.75 -4.72 -9.68
CA ASP A 337 12.51 -4.38 -11.09
C ASP A 337 12.78 -5.61 -11.97
N ALA A 338 11.76 -6.03 -12.75
CA ALA A 338 11.88 -7.15 -13.68
C ALA A 338 12.89 -6.89 -14.81
N THR A 339 13.34 -5.65 -14.98
CA THR A 339 14.36 -5.27 -15.97
C THR A 339 15.77 -5.16 -15.39
N ASP A 340 15.95 -5.35 -14.07
CA ASP A 340 17.25 -5.19 -13.42
C ASP A 340 18.29 -6.21 -13.89
N THR A 341 19.31 -5.76 -14.61
CA THR A 341 20.41 -6.62 -15.11
C THR A 341 21.51 -6.91 -14.09
N GLY A 342 21.41 -6.38 -12.86
CA GLY A 342 22.43 -6.51 -11.81
C GLY A 342 23.67 -5.63 -12.00
N LYS A 343 23.79 -4.92 -13.12
CA LYS A 343 24.89 -3.97 -13.36
C LYS A 343 24.76 -2.75 -12.45
N ARG A 344 25.85 -2.34 -11.80
CA ARG A 344 25.91 -1.15 -10.94
C ARG A 344 27.14 -0.35 -11.34
N LEU A 345 26.95 0.72 -12.10
CA LEU A 345 28.05 1.60 -12.51
C LEU A 345 28.26 2.69 -11.47
N LEU A 346 29.48 2.77 -10.94
CA LEU A 346 29.86 3.80 -9.97
C LEU A 346 29.75 5.20 -10.61
N GLY A 347 28.90 6.05 -10.04
CA GLY A 347 28.76 7.46 -10.42
C GLY A 347 27.69 7.76 -11.48
N SER A 348 26.96 6.75 -11.97
CA SER A 348 25.79 6.96 -12.84
C SER A 348 24.56 7.26 -11.98
N THR A 349 23.90 8.39 -12.21
CA THR A 349 22.80 8.88 -11.35
C THR A 349 21.42 8.82 -12.00
N GLY A 350 21.27 8.21 -13.18
CA GLY A 350 20.01 8.19 -13.94
C GLY A 350 19.69 6.85 -14.62
N ILE A 351 18.58 6.81 -15.35
CA ILE A 351 18.21 5.63 -16.16
C ILE A 351 19.11 5.61 -17.39
N SER A 352 19.85 4.52 -17.58
CA SER A 352 20.65 4.33 -18.80
C SER A 352 20.71 2.85 -19.17
N PRO A 353 20.90 2.52 -20.46
CA PRO A 353 21.10 1.13 -20.89
C PRO A 353 22.31 0.44 -20.24
N GLU A 354 23.25 1.24 -19.72
CA GLU A 354 24.46 0.76 -19.08
C GLU A 354 24.27 0.51 -17.57
N ASN A 355 23.22 1.10 -16.97
CA ASN A 355 22.79 0.84 -15.60
C ASN A 355 21.97 -0.44 -15.49
N GLY A 356 21.90 -1.01 -14.28
CA GLY A 356 21.20 -2.27 -14.04
C GLY A 356 19.70 -2.19 -14.29
N CYS A 357 19.06 -1.22 -13.64
CA CYS A 357 17.61 -1.07 -13.61
C CYS A 357 17.13 -0.19 -14.76
N GLN A 358 16.29 -0.75 -15.64
CA GLN A 358 15.78 -0.05 -16.81
C GLN A 358 14.42 0.62 -16.56
N VAL A 359 13.74 0.28 -15.45
CA VAL A 359 12.45 0.86 -15.01
C VAL A 359 11.28 0.45 -15.89
N GLU A 360 11.40 0.56 -17.21
CA GLU A 360 10.35 0.25 -18.18
C GLU A 360 10.86 -0.68 -19.29
N TYR A 361 9.93 -1.35 -19.96
CA TYR A 361 10.22 -2.17 -21.12
C TYR A 361 9.06 -2.17 -22.11
N GLU A 362 9.30 -2.76 -23.27
CA GLU A 362 8.35 -2.89 -24.37
C GLU A 362 7.83 -4.32 -24.43
N VAL A 363 6.52 -4.45 -24.67
CA VAL A 363 5.83 -5.72 -24.96
C VAL A 363 5.46 -5.68 -26.42
N GLU A 364 6.07 -6.57 -27.21
CA GLU A 364 5.78 -6.67 -28.64
C GLU A 364 4.44 -7.35 -28.90
N SER A 365 3.81 -7.01 -30.04
CA SER A 365 2.57 -7.69 -30.45
C SER A 365 2.83 -9.17 -30.74
N CYS A 366 1.93 -10.03 -30.26
CA CYS A 366 2.02 -11.46 -30.42
C CYS A 366 1.87 -11.87 -31.88
N THR A 367 2.58 -12.93 -32.27
CA THR A 367 2.40 -13.56 -33.58
C THR A 367 1.25 -14.57 -33.54
N SER A 368 0.80 -15.03 -34.71
CA SER A 368 -0.19 -16.12 -34.79
C SER A 368 0.28 -17.41 -34.10
N THR A 369 1.60 -17.62 -34.01
CA THR A 369 2.20 -18.77 -33.32
C THR A 369 2.08 -18.61 -31.81
N ASP A 370 2.33 -17.41 -31.28
CA ASP A 370 2.23 -17.11 -29.85
C ASP A 370 0.78 -17.23 -29.38
N ALA A 371 -0.16 -16.71 -30.18
CA ALA A 371 -1.60 -16.86 -29.92
C ALA A 371 -2.03 -18.32 -29.76
N ALA A 372 -1.47 -19.23 -30.57
CA ALA A 372 -1.78 -20.66 -30.50
C ALA A 372 -1.02 -21.40 -29.38
N GLY A 373 0.15 -20.88 -28.97
CA GLY A 373 1.03 -21.52 -28.00
C GLY A 373 0.76 -21.08 -26.57
N ASN A 374 1.02 -19.81 -26.26
CA ASN A 374 0.92 -19.26 -24.90
C ASN A 374 -0.27 -18.31 -24.70
N GLY A 375 -1.07 -18.07 -25.75
CA GLY A 375 -2.25 -17.22 -25.68
C GLY A 375 -1.95 -15.72 -25.67
N CYS A 376 -0.87 -15.28 -26.34
CA CYS A 376 -0.44 -13.88 -26.38
C CYS A 376 -0.11 -13.33 -24.98
N ILE A 377 0.69 -14.08 -24.23
CA ILE A 377 1.21 -13.65 -22.92
C ILE A 377 2.71 -13.37 -23.07
N ASP A 378 3.11 -12.12 -22.89
CA ASP A 378 4.52 -11.77 -22.73
C ASP A 378 4.94 -11.98 -21.27
N ILE A 379 6.07 -12.68 -21.07
CA ILE A 379 6.58 -13.05 -19.76
C ILE A 379 7.95 -12.41 -19.60
N LYS A 380 8.03 -11.36 -18.78
CA LYS A 380 9.29 -10.77 -18.34
C LYS A 380 9.71 -11.39 -17.02
N ARG A 381 10.77 -12.19 -17.05
CA ARG A 381 11.30 -12.86 -15.85
C ARG A 381 12.74 -12.45 -15.57
N ASN A 382 13.05 -12.19 -14.31
CA ASN A 382 14.39 -11.84 -13.85
C ASN A 382 14.68 -12.43 -12.46
N SER A 383 15.96 -12.60 -12.12
CA SER A 383 16.41 -13.06 -10.80
C SER A 383 17.25 -11.98 -10.13
N VAL A 384 16.89 -11.60 -8.91
CA VAL A 384 17.59 -10.59 -8.10
C VAL A 384 18.11 -11.21 -6.81
N THR A 385 19.34 -10.86 -6.43
CA THR A 385 19.97 -11.35 -5.19
C THR A 385 19.72 -10.37 -4.06
N MET A 386 19.04 -10.80 -3.01
CA MET A 386 18.68 -9.94 -1.88
C MET A 386 19.91 -9.58 -1.04
N PRO A 387 20.21 -8.28 -0.82
CA PRO A 387 21.39 -7.88 -0.06
C PRO A 387 21.29 -8.29 1.42
N THR A 388 20.09 -8.20 1.97
CA THR A 388 19.73 -8.62 3.32
C THR A 388 18.35 -9.26 3.28
N GLY A 389 18.19 -10.33 4.05
CA GLY A 389 16.96 -11.08 4.19
C GLY A 389 16.14 -10.63 5.40
N GLY A 390 15.08 -11.38 5.68
CA GLY A 390 14.15 -11.14 6.77
C GLY A 390 12.79 -11.78 6.48
N TYR A 391 11.79 -11.40 7.26
CA TYR A 391 10.43 -11.90 7.13
C TYR A 391 9.62 -10.97 6.24
N VAL A 392 8.97 -11.54 5.23
CA VAL A 392 8.05 -10.78 4.35
C VAL A 392 6.82 -10.41 5.17
N ILE A 393 6.46 -9.13 5.17
CA ILE A 393 5.30 -8.60 5.91
C ILE A 393 4.19 -8.19 4.95
N TYR A 394 4.58 -7.67 3.79
CA TYR A 394 3.68 -7.17 2.77
C TYR A 394 4.37 -7.28 1.42
N ALA A 395 3.62 -7.61 0.38
CA ALA A 395 4.12 -7.62 -0.98
C ALA A 395 3.03 -7.27 -2.00
N VAL A 396 3.37 -6.48 -3.02
CA VAL A 396 2.45 -6.11 -4.11
C VAL A 396 3.23 -5.84 -5.39
N ALA A 397 2.65 -6.19 -6.54
CA ALA A 397 3.21 -5.79 -7.82
C ALA A 397 2.69 -4.43 -8.27
N HIS A 398 3.42 -3.81 -9.18
CA HIS A 398 2.97 -2.66 -9.94
C HIS A 398 3.11 -2.95 -11.44
N GLN A 399 2.02 -2.77 -12.18
CA GLN A 399 1.92 -2.97 -13.61
C GLN A 399 1.06 -1.86 -14.23
N HIS A 400 1.28 -1.58 -15.51
CA HIS A 400 0.49 -0.69 -16.33
C HIS A 400 -0.64 -1.44 -17.05
N ALA A 401 -1.46 -0.70 -17.81
CA ALA A 401 -2.49 -1.29 -18.67
C ALA A 401 -1.89 -2.39 -19.57
N GLY A 402 -2.64 -3.48 -19.74
CA GLY A 402 -2.14 -4.71 -20.38
C GLY A 402 -1.53 -5.71 -19.38
N GLY A 403 -1.25 -5.32 -18.14
CA GLY A 403 -0.79 -6.25 -17.11
C GLY A 403 -1.81 -7.36 -16.84
N ILE A 404 -1.34 -8.61 -16.74
CA ILE A 404 -2.13 -9.80 -16.40
C ILE A 404 -1.89 -10.22 -14.94
N GLY A 405 -0.70 -9.95 -14.42
CA GLY A 405 -0.28 -10.31 -13.08
C GLY A 405 1.22 -10.46 -12.98
N SER A 406 1.72 -10.48 -11.75
CA SER A 406 3.13 -10.67 -11.46
C SER A 406 3.30 -11.59 -10.26
N THR A 407 4.32 -12.45 -10.30
CA THR A 407 4.60 -13.41 -9.24
C THR A 407 6.05 -13.29 -8.81
N LEU A 408 6.27 -13.23 -7.50
CA LEU A 408 7.56 -13.27 -6.86
C LEU A 408 7.78 -14.68 -6.28
N TYR A 409 8.89 -15.30 -6.66
CA TYR A 409 9.26 -16.64 -6.22
C TYR A 409 10.53 -16.60 -5.37
N GLY A 410 10.60 -17.47 -4.36
CA GLY A 410 11.83 -17.75 -3.63
C GLY A 410 12.79 -18.61 -4.44
N GLN A 411 13.99 -18.82 -3.92
CA GLN A 411 15.04 -19.55 -4.63
C GLN A 411 14.71 -21.02 -4.90
N ASP A 412 13.87 -21.63 -4.06
CA ASP A 412 13.37 -23.00 -4.21
C ASP A 412 12.18 -23.11 -5.19
N GLY A 413 11.76 -21.98 -5.79
CA GLY A 413 10.62 -21.89 -6.70
C GLY A 413 9.26 -21.79 -5.99
N ASN A 414 9.23 -21.70 -4.66
CA ASN A 414 7.99 -21.42 -3.94
C ASN A 414 7.44 -20.04 -4.31
N VAL A 415 6.12 -19.87 -4.23
CA VAL A 415 5.51 -18.55 -4.44
C VAL A 415 5.57 -17.78 -3.14
N ILE A 416 6.28 -16.65 -3.14
CA ILE A 416 6.28 -15.68 -2.03
C ILE A 416 5.01 -14.83 -2.13
N CYS A 417 4.70 -14.33 -3.33
CA CYS A 417 3.50 -13.55 -3.58
C CYS A 417 3.09 -13.62 -5.05
N ALA A 418 1.81 -13.84 -5.31
CA ALA A 418 1.18 -13.63 -6.61
C ALA A 418 0.26 -12.41 -6.53
N SER A 419 0.56 -11.37 -7.29
CA SER A 419 -0.17 -10.10 -7.30
C SER A 419 -0.87 -9.94 -8.66
N THR A 420 -2.17 -9.73 -8.62
CA THR A 420 -3.06 -9.70 -9.79
C THR A 420 -3.72 -8.33 -9.93
N PRO A 421 -3.81 -7.77 -11.14
CA PRO A 421 -4.46 -6.50 -11.38
C PRO A 421 -5.97 -6.62 -11.20
N ILE A 422 -6.54 -5.55 -10.65
CA ILE A 422 -7.97 -5.34 -10.51
C ILE A 422 -8.35 -4.28 -11.56
N TYR A 423 -8.96 -4.73 -12.65
CA TYR A 423 -9.50 -3.84 -13.66
C TYR A 423 -10.86 -3.29 -13.23
N GLY A 424 -11.12 -2.02 -13.57
CA GLY A 424 -12.44 -1.45 -13.44
C GLY A 424 -13.44 -2.05 -14.43
N ASN A 425 -14.73 -1.85 -14.19
CA ASN A 425 -15.81 -2.33 -15.05
C ASN A 425 -16.99 -1.34 -15.13
N GLY A 426 -16.73 -0.08 -14.79
CA GLY A 426 -17.71 1.00 -14.71
C GLY A 426 -17.11 2.33 -15.16
N ASN A 427 -17.78 3.44 -14.83
CA ASN A 427 -17.38 4.78 -15.24
C ASN A 427 -17.12 5.72 -14.05
N GLU A 428 -17.30 5.24 -12.82
CA GLU A 428 -16.99 6.02 -11.63
C GLU A 428 -15.49 6.02 -11.31
N ALA A 429 -15.04 7.08 -10.64
CA ALA A 429 -13.66 7.18 -10.20
C ALA A 429 -13.30 6.01 -9.26
N GLY A 430 -12.29 5.23 -9.64
CA GLY A 430 -11.86 4.02 -8.94
C GLY A 430 -12.50 2.73 -9.43
N ASN A 431 -13.29 2.78 -10.49
CA ASN A 431 -13.84 1.60 -11.13
C ASN A 431 -13.86 1.71 -12.66
N GLU A 432 -12.98 2.51 -13.24
CA GLU A 432 -12.97 2.84 -14.67
C GLU A 432 -12.62 1.61 -15.54
N ASP A 433 -13.53 1.26 -16.44
CA ASP A 433 -13.36 0.17 -17.41
C ASP A 433 -12.10 0.36 -18.27
N GLY A 434 -11.34 -0.71 -18.45
CA GLY A 434 -10.07 -0.70 -19.18
C GLY A 434 -8.88 -0.13 -18.41
N TYR A 435 -9.04 0.27 -17.14
CA TYR A 435 -7.93 0.73 -16.29
C TYR A 435 -7.67 -0.23 -15.14
N ILE A 436 -6.40 -0.39 -14.78
CA ILE A 436 -6.02 -1.01 -13.50
C ILE A 436 -6.33 0.01 -12.41
N VAL A 437 -7.25 -0.36 -11.51
CA VAL A 437 -7.70 0.46 -10.38
C VAL A 437 -7.25 -0.10 -9.03
N GLY A 438 -6.58 -1.26 -9.04
CA GLY A 438 -6.01 -1.93 -7.88
C GLY A 438 -5.06 -3.07 -8.27
N MET A 439 -4.25 -3.49 -7.31
CA MET A 439 -3.46 -4.72 -7.36
C MET A 439 -3.76 -5.55 -6.11
N SER A 440 -3.84 -6.88 -6.25
CA SER A 440 -3.97 -7.76 -5.09
C SER A 440 -2.67 -7.80 -4.29
N THR A 441 -2.79 -7.71 -2.97
CA THR A 441 -1.67 -7.61 -2.05
C THR A 441 -1.52 -8.90 -1.26
N CYS A 442 -0.27 -9.31 -1.00
CA CYS A 442 0.02 -10.44 -0.14
C CYS A 442 0.37 -9.98 1.27
N TYR A 443 -0.29 -10.59 2.25
CA TYR A 443 -0.01 -10.45 3.68
C TYR A 443 0.26 -11.85 4.23
N PRO A 444 1.50 -12.35 4.16
CA PRO A 444 1.83 -13.65 4.75
C PRO A 444 1.64 -13.61 6.26
N GLU A 445 1.36 -14.77 6.85
CA GLU A 445 1.32 -14.90 8.31
C GLU A 445 2.66 -14.47 8.91
N PRO A 446 2.68 -13.63 9.96
CA PRO A 446 3.92 -13.11 10.50
C PRO A 446 4.90 -14.22 10.89
N GLY A 447 6.09 -14.19 10.28
CA GLY A 447 7.14 -15.20 10.50
C GLY A 447 7.08 -16.42 9.58
N SER A 448 6.06 -16.56 8.72
CA SER A 448 5.89 -17.76 7.88
C SER A 448 6.70 -17.75 6.59
N VAL A 449 6.97 -16.58 6.03
CA VAL A 449 7.77 -16.42 4.81
C VAL A 449 9.04 -15.66 5.15
N LYS A 450 10.19 -16.32 4.98
CA LYS A 450 11.51 -15.78 5.27
C LYS A 450 12.36 -15.81 4.02
N ILE A 451 12.98 -14.68 3.70
CA ILE A 451 14.02 -14.53 2.69
C ILE A 451 15.37 -14.58 3.41
N ALA A 452 16.32 -15.35 2.93
CA ALA A 452 17.68 -15.39 3.47
C ALA A 452 18.58 -14.28 2.88
N ASP A 453 19.63 -13.92 3.63
CA ASP A 453 20.68 -13.03 3.12
C ASP A 453 21.32 -13.66 1.87
N GLY A 454 21.40 -12.89 0.78
CA GLY A 454 21.93 -13.38 -0.49
C GLY A 454 21.02 -14.36 -1.23
N GLU A 455 19.77 -14.54 -0.81
CA GLU A 455 18.81 -15.38 -1.54
C GLU A 455 18.46 -14.77 -2.90
N ASN A 456 18.37 -15.63 -3.92
CA ASN A 456 17.91 -15.22 -5.24
C ASN A 456 16.39 -15.30 -5.33
N LEU A 457 15.74 -14.17 -5.52
CA LEU A 457 14.31 -14.11 -5.80
C LEU A 457 14.07 -14.00 -7.30
N THR A 458 13.11 -14.76 -7.80
CA THR A 458 12.69 -14.66 -9.21
C THR A 458 11.43 -13.81 -9.29
N LEU A 459 11.51 -12.70 -10.01
CA LEU A 459 10.38 -11.84 -10.33
C LEU A 459 9.90 -12.15 -11.75
N GLU A 460 8.60 -12.42 -11.88
CA GLU A 460 7.91 -12.60 -13.15
C GLU A 460 6.80 -11.56 -13.31
N SER A 461 6.77 -10.86 -14.44
CA SER A 461 5.73 -9.90 -14.81
C SER A 461 5.11 -10.33 -16.15
N ASN A 462 3.80 -10.56 -16.14
CA ASN A 462 3.05 -11.06 -17.29
C ASN A 462 2.15 -9.95 -17.86
N TYR A 463 2.20 -9.77 -19.17
CA TYR A 463 1.40 -8.81 -19.92
C TYR A 463 0.66 -9.47 -21.08
N ASP A 464 -0.52 -8.95 -21.41
CA ASP A 464 -1.23 -9.26 -22.64
C ASP A 464 -0.46 -8.66 -23.81
N SER A 465 -0.01 -9.50 -24.73
CA SER A 465 0.70 -9.09 -25.93
C SER A 465 -0.18 -9.14 -27.17
N THR A 466 -1.50 -9.28 -27.04
CA THR A 466 -2.45 -9.17 -28.17
C THR A 466 -2.24 -7.87 -28.94
N ASN A 467 -1.94 -6.80 -28.21
CA ASN A 467 -1.46 -5.54 -28.77
C ASN A 467 -0.07 -5.24 -28.22
N LYS A 468 0.64 -4.36 -28.93
CA LYS A 468 1.91 -3.81 -28.45
C LYS A 468 1.66 -2.87 -27.27
N HIS A 469 2.52 -2.93 -26.26
CA HIS A 469 2.56 -1.98 -25.16
C HIS A 469 3.97 -1.38 -25.02
N THR A 470 4.06 -0.08 -24.76
CA THR A 470 5.35 0.60 -24.54
C THR A 470 5.44 1.20 -23.15
N GLY A 471 6.65 1.33 -22.61
CA GLY A 471 6.86 1.99 -21.32
C GLY A 471 6.24 1.25 -20.14
N VAL A 472 5.95 -0.05 -20.29
CA VAL A 472 5.32 -0.84 -19.22
C VAL A 472 6.30 -1.15 -18.11
N MET A 473 5.79 -1.29 -16.88
CA MET A 473 6.60 -1.59 -15.70
C MET A 473 6.30 -2.98 -15.14
N GLY A 474 7.31 -3.59 -14.53
CA GLY A 474 7.18 -4.88 -13.86
C GLY A 474 7.85 -4.80 -12.49
N PHE A 475 7.24 -4.04 -11.57
CA PHE A 475 7.82 -3.87 -10.23
C PHE A 475 7.17 -4.76 -9.20
N PHE A 476 7.93 -5.03 -8.14
CA PHE A 476 7.41 -5.64 -6.92
C PHE A 476 7.87 -4.85 -5.70
N TYR A 477 6.92 -4.33 -4.93
CA TYR A 477 7.17 -3.74 -3.63
C TYR A 477 7.10 -4.85 -2.59
N ILE A 478 8.14 -5.01 -1.79
CA ILE A 478 8.14 -5.93 -0.65
C ILE A 478 8.61 -5.20 0.62
N TYR A 479 7.90 -5.45 1.72
CA TYR A 479 8.28 -4.97 3.05
C TYR A 479 8.84 -6.13 3.85
N ILE A 480 10.07 -5.96 4.35
CA ILE A 480 10.82 -7.00 5.05
C ILE A 480 11.13 -6.52 6.45
N ALA A 481 10.83 -7.35 7.46
CA ALA A 481 11.27 -7.14 8.83
C ALA A 481 12.42 -8.08 9.18
N GLU A 482 13.50 -7.58 9.77
CA GLU A 482 14.62 -8.43 10.20
C GLU A 482 14.18 -9.44 11.28
N GLN A 483 13.26 -9.03 12.15
CA GLN A 483 12.78 -9.80 13.28
C GLN A 483 11.33 -10.26 13.05
N ALA A 484 11.06 -11.53 13.36
CA ALA A 484 9.70 -12.02 13.50
C ALA A 484 9.06 -11.40 14.75
N PRO A 485 7.72 -11.29 14.83
CA PRO A 485 7.08 -10.89 16.06
C PRO A 485 7.45 -11.91 17.15
N ASN A 486 7.85 -11.44 18.32
CA ASN A 486 8.02 -12.29 19.48
C ASN A 486 6.64 -12.80 19.91
N VAL A 487 6.20 -13.93 19.36
CA VAL A 487 5.03 -14.64 19.85
C VAL A 487 5.42 -15.32 21.16
N THR A 488 5.45 -14.56 22.25
CA THR A 488 5.28 -15.19 23.57
C THR A 488 3.90 -15.81 23.58
N LEU A 489 3.87 -17.14 23.71
CA LEU A 489 2.72 -18.03 23.64
C LEU A 489 1.74 -17.77 24.81
N SER A 490 1.14 -16.59 24.85
CA SER A 490 0.18 -16.15 25.86
C SER A 490 -0.98 -15.35 25.27
N GLN A 491 -1.07 -15.22 23.94
CA GLN A 491 -2.23 -14.65 23.26
C GLN A 491 -2.59 -15.54 22.07
N ALA A 492 -3.61 -16.37 22.25
CA ALA A 492 -4.34 -17.00 21.16
C ALA A 492 -5.63 -16.18 20.89
N PRO A 493 -6.23 -16.31 19.70
CA PRO A 493 -5.71 -16.02 18.37
C PRO A 493 -6.03 -14.57 17.95
N VAL A 494 -5.18 -14.00 17.08
CA VAL A 494 -5.42 -12.74 16.37
C VAL A 494 -6.63 -12.91 15.45
N GLN A 495 -7.52 -11.91 15.44
CA GLN A 495 -8.67 -11.84 14.55
C GLN A 495 -8.21 -11.82 13.09
N MET A 496 -8.49 -12.91 12.36
CA MET A 496 -8.55 -12.86 10.91
C MET A 496 -9.68 -11.91 10.50
N HIS A 497 -9.36 -10.82 9.81
CA HIS A 497 -10.35 -10.10 9.01
C HIS A 497 -10.52 -10.85 7.69
N GLU A 498 -11.16 -12.02 7.75
CA GLU A 498 -11.67 -12.67 6.54
C GLU A 498 -12.91 -11.89 6.12
N SER A 499 -12.88 -11.27 4.94
CA SER A 499 -14.09 -10.74 4.31
C SER A 499 -15.02 -11.92 4.00
N ILE A 500 -15.89 -12.26 4.95
CA ILE A 500 -16.91 -13.28 4.76
C ILE A 500 -17.81 -12.78 3.63
N LYS A 501 -17.72 -13.43 2.46
CA LYS A 501 -18.80 -13.45 1.48
C LYS A 501 -20.05 -13.82 2.24
N VAL A 502 -20.97 -12.88 2.42
CA VAL A 502 -22.30 -13.13 2.96
C VAL A 502 -22.97 -14.13 2.02
N THR A 503 -22.82 -15.42 2.33
CA THR A 503 -23.44 -16.48 1.56
C THR A 503 -24.95 -16.32 1.66
N ALA A 504 -25.64 -16.61 0.55
CA ALA A 504 -27.10 -16.54 0.43
C ALA A 504 -27.88 -17.28 1.54
N ASN A 505 -27.20 -18.09 2.35
CA ASN A 505 -27.73 -18.81 3.49
C ASN A 505 -28.10 -17.92 4.68
N ALA A 506 -27.47 -16.75 4.85
CA ALA A 506 -27.80 -15.82 5.95
C ALA A 506 -29.19 -15.18 5.76
N TRP A 507 -29.56 -14.84 4.53
CA TRP A 507 -30.89 -14.31 4.20
C TRP A 507 -31.99 -15.35 4.38
N SER A 508 -31.71 -16.61 4.05
CA SER A 508 -32.64 -17.73 4.27
C SER A 508 -33.00 -17.86 5.75
N ILE A 509 -32.03 -17.75 6.66
CA ILE A 509 -32.26 -17.86 8.11
C ILE A 509 -33.16 -16.71 8.62
N VAL A 510 -32.93 -15.48 8.16
CA VAL A 510 -33.76 -14.32 8.53
C VAL A 510 -35.20 -14.48 8.02
N VAL A 511 -35.38 -14.98 6.80
CA VAL A 511 -36.72 -15.25 6.23
C VAL A 511 -37.44 -16.36 6.99
N PHE A 512 -36.75 -17.45 7.36
CA PHE A 512 -37.35 -18.53 8.14
C PHE A 512 -37.74 -18.09 9.56
N ILE A 513 -36.95 -17.22 10.19
CA ILE A 513 -37.29 -16.64 11.50
C ILE A 513 -38.52 -15.71 11.37
N GLY A 514 -38.57 -14.86 10.34
CA GLY A 514 -39.74 -14.02 10.07
C GLY A 514 -41.03 -14.81 9.81
N LEU A 515 -40.92 -15.94 9.10
CA LEU A 515 -42.04 -16.84 8.84
C LEU A 515 -42.51 -17.55 10.12
N ALA A 516 -41.58 -17.99 10.97
CA ALA A 516 -41.91 -18.64 12.24
C ALA A 516 -42.62 -17.68 13.21
N VAL A 517 -42.17 -16.43 13.28
CA VAL A 517 -42.79 -15.39 14.13
C VAL A 517 -44.20 -15.05 13.63
N THR A 518 -44.39 -14.90 12.31
CA THR A 518 -45.72 -14.59 11.74
C THR A 518 -46.72 -15.73 11.96
N ILE A 519 -46.29 -16.99 11.82
CA ILE A 519 -47.12 -18.17 12.12
C ILE A 519 -47.46 -18.21 13.62
N ALA A 520 -46.50 -17.97 14.51
CA ALA A 520 -46.73 -17.96 15.95
C ALA A 520 -47.73 -16.87 16.37
N VAL A 521 -47.62 -15.66 15.79
CA VAL A 521 -48.59 -14.57 16.00
C VAL A 521 -49.97 -14.95 15.46
N ALA A 522 -50.05 -15.50 14.24
CA ALA A 522 -51.32 -15.93 13.65
C ALA A 522 -52.03 -17.00 14.51
N VAL A 523 -51.29 -18.01 14.98
CA VAL A 523 -51.82 -19.08 15.85
C VAL A 523 -52.24 -18.55 17.22
N HIS A 524 -51.54 -17.56 17.77
CA HIS A 524 -51.91 -16.94 19.05
C HIS A 524 -53.17 -16.07 18.96
N PHE A 525 -53.41 -15.42 17.82
CA PHE A 525 -54.61 -14.59 17.60
C PHE A 525 -55.82 -15.38 17.05
N TRP A 526 -55.63 -16.56 16.46
CA TRP A 526 -56.72 -17.38 15.91
C TRP A 526 -57.78 -17.81 16.96
N PRO A 527 -57.44 -18.24 18.19
CA PRO A 527 -58.46 -18.64 19.17
C PRO A 527 -59.20 -17.45 19.79
N LYS A 528 -58.70 -16.20 19.65
CA LYS A 528 -59.34 -15.00 20.22
C LYS A 528 -60.54 -14.53 19.39
N LYS A 529 -60.59 -14.84 18.10
CA LYS A 529 -61.67 -14.42 17.19
C LYS A 529 -62.92 -15.32 17.22
N ARG A 530 -62.87 -16.47 17.92
CA ARG A 530 -64.01 -17.43 18.01
C ARG A 530 -64.84 -17.33 19.30
N ARG A 531 -64.48 -16.44 20.23
CA ARG A 531 -65.22 -16.22 21.50
C ARG A 531 -66.18 -15.03 21.51
N GLU A 532 -66.34 -14.33 20.38
CA GLU A 532 -67.27 -13.18 20.23
C GLU A 532 -68.37 -13.39 19.17
N GLY A 533 -68.73 -14.65 18.88
CA GLY A 533 -69.89 -14.99 18.04
C GLY A 533 -71.10 -15.38 18.88
N GLY A 534 -71.99 -14.41 19.14
CA GLY A 534 -73.11 -14.51 20.09
C GLY A 534 -74.20 -15.54 19.81
N TYR A 535 -74.79 -16.01 20.91
CA TYR A 535 -76.06 -16.74 20.98
C TYR A 535 -77.21 -15.71 20.90
N LYS A 536 -78.16 -15.88 19.95
CA LYS A 536 -79.42 -15.11 19.91
C LYS A 536 -80.56 -15.94 20.52
N PRO A 537 -81.43 -15.38 21.39
CA PRO A 537 -82.65 -16.06 21.83
C PRO A 537 -83.81 -15.81 20.85
N VAL A 538 -84.68 -16.81 20.73
CA VAL A 538 -85.92 -16.79 19.92
C VAL A 538 -87.05 -16.11 20.73
N PRO A 539 -87.81 -15.15 20.19
CA PRO A 539 -89.01 -14.62 20.84
C PRO A 539 -90.26 -15.45 20.49
N LYS A 540 -91.25 -15.41 21.40
CA LYS A 540 -92.60 -15.97 21.27
C LYS A 540 -93.35 -15.44 20.05
#